data_AF-A0A852ZR21-F1
#
_entry.id   AF-A0A852ZR21-F1
#
_cell.length_a   1.000
_cell.length_b   1.000
_cell.length_c   1.000
_cell.angle_alpha   90.00
_cell.angle_beta   90.00
_cell.angle_gamma   90.00
#
_symmetry.space_group_name_H-M   'P 1'
#
loop_
_entity.id
_entity.type
_entity.pdbx_description
1 polymer ?
#
loop_
_entity_poly.entity_id
_entity_poly.type
_entity_poly.pdbx_seq_one_letter_code
_entity_poly.pdbx_strand_id
1 'polypeptide(L)'
;MPGPPRHASVAAVALAASLALTACGGLDQRRQAAAEAATAFAVALRAGDGPAACALLAPGTTEELESEAEAPCATALPEEELPVPADPAVTVRRVDVHGRAARVVLADDTLFLASFDAGWRVTAAGCQPRRPDRPYDCRIKAG
;
A
#
# COMPACT_ATOMS: atom_id res chain seq x y z
N MET A 1 58.41 25.17 -5.53
CA MET A 1 56.93 25.15 -5.45
C MET A 1 56.49 23.68 -5.34
N PRO A 2 56.23 23.14 -4.13
CA PRO A 2 55.76 21.76 -3.96
C PRO A 2 54.31 21.64 -4.48
N GLY A 3 54.07 20.66 -5.36
CA GLY A 3 52.73 20.35 -5.88
C GLY A 3 51.84 19.66 -4.84
N PRO A 4 50.51 19.87 -4.88
CA PRO A 4 49.59 19.34 -3.88
C PRO A 4 49.54 17.80 -3.89
N PRO A 5 49.29 17.15 -2.73
CA PRO A 5 49.34 15.71 -2.60
C PRO A 5 48.16 15.03 -3.32
N ARG A 6 48.49 14.13 -4.25
CA ARG A 6 47.59 13.27 -5.03
C ARG A 6 46.59 12.43 -4.19
N HIS A 7 46.82 12.34 -2.89
CA HIS A 7 46.02 11.58 -1.92
C HIS A 7 44.74 12.30 -1.48
N ALA A 8 44.70 13.63 -1.52
CA ALA A 8 43.49 14.40 -1.18
C ALA A 8 42.37 14.18 -2.21
N SER A 9 42.75 13.96 -3.48
CA SER A 9 41.80 13.75 -4.58
C SER A 9 41.11 12.38 -4.53
N VAL A 10 41.76 11.34 -3.98
CA VAL A 10 41.19 9.98 -3.93
C VAL A 10 40.14 9.86 -2.82
N ALA A 11 40.36 10.52 -1.68
CA ALA A 11 39.43 10.48 -0.55
C ALA A 11 38.09 11.19 -0.86
N ALA A 12 38.13 12.28 -1.63
CA ALA A 12 36.92 13.04 -1.98
C ALA A 12 35.99 12.28 -2.94
N VAL A 13 36.53 11.47 -3.84
CA VAL A 13 35.73 10.68 -4.81
C VAL A 13 35.04 9.49 -4.11
N ALA A 14 35.70 8.87 -3.13
CA ALA A 14 35.12 7.75 -2.39
C ALA A 14 33.94 8.17 -1.49
N LEU A 15 33.96 9.38 -0.94
CA LEU A 15 32.89 9.89 -0.09
C LEU A 15 31.64 10.32 -0.89
N ALA A 16 31.82 10.82 -2.13
CA ALA A 16 30.71 11.19 -3.00
C ALA A 16 29.96 9.96 -3.56
N ALA A 17 30.66 8.84 -3.74
CA ALA A 17 30.07 7.60 -4.24
C ALA A 17 29.11 6.92 -3.25
N SER A 18 29.30 7.10 -1.93
CA SER A 18 28.46 6.47 -0.91
C SER A 18 27.13 7.20 -0.63
N LEU A 19 27.01 8.48 -0.99
CA LEU A 19 25.76 9.24 -0.86
C LEU A 19 24.76 8.99 -1.99
N ALA A 20 25.18 8.42 -3.12
CA ALA A 20 24.30 8.16 -4.26
C ALA A 20 23.41 6.91 -4.09
N LEU A 21 23.71 6.02 -3.12
CA LEU A 21 22.96 4.77 -2.93
C LEU A 21 21.69 4.90 -2.08
N THR A 22 21.47 6.01 -1.37
CA THR A 22 20.31 6.15 -0.47
C THR A 22 19.01 6.57 -1.18
N ALA A 23 19.08 7.00 -2.44
CA ALA A 23 17.91 7.49 -3.18
C ALA A 23 16.96 6.40 -3.67
N CYS A 24 17.45 5.18 -3.95
CA CYS A 24 16.60 4.07 -4.40
C CYS A 24 15.84 3.37 -3.26
N GLY A 25 16.39 3.39 -2.04
CA GLY A 25 15.78 2.69 -0.89
C GLY A 25 14.39 3.24 -0.50
N GLY A 26 14.14 4.54 -0.71
CA GLY A 26 12.87 5.16 -0.33
C GLY A 26 11.67 4.70 -1.17
N LEU A 27 11.86 4.25 -2.41
CA LEU A 27 10.77 3.72 -3.23
C LEU A 27 10.48 2.25 -2.89
N ASP A 28 11.51 1.44 -2.73
CA ASP A 28 11.35 0.03 -2.36
C ASP A 28 10.78 -0.13 -0.94
N GLN A 29 11.22 0.70 0.01
CA GLN A 29 10.62 0.76 1.33
C GLN A 29 9.14 1.14 1.28
N ARG A 30 8.75 2.08 0.42
CA ARG A 30 7.34 2.45 0.24
C ARG A 30 6.52 1.33 -0.39
N ARG A 31 7.07 0.62 -1.37
CA ARG A 31 6.43 -0.56 -1.97
C ARG A 31 6.22 -1.65 -0.92
N GLN A 32 7.24 -1.94 -0.13
CA GLN A 32 7.18 -2.92 0.95
C GLN A 32 6.12 -2.55 1.98
N ALA A 33 6.12 -1.29 2.45
CA ALA A 33 5.13 -0.82 3.43
C ALA A 33 3.69 -0.85 2.89
N ALA A 34 3.48 -0.55 1.60
CA ALA A 34 2.17 -0.67 0.97
C ALA A 34 1.72 -2.14 0.86
N ALA A 35 2.65 -3.04 0.51
CA ALA A 35 2.40 -4.48 0.45
C ALA A 35 2.01 -5.05 1.82
N GLU A 36 2.71 -4.63 2.87
CA GLU A 36 2.45 -5.03 4.26
C GLU A 36 1.08 -4.56 4.74
N ALA A 37 0.70 -3.31 4.47
CA ALA A 37 -0.63 -2.80 4.83
C ALA A 37 -1.76 -3.55 4.11
N ALA A 38 -1.61 -3.80 2.80
CA ALA A 38 -2.57 -4.58 2.03
C ALA A 38 -2.69 -6.03 2.53
N THR A 39 -1.54 -6.64 2.86
CA THR A 39 -1.49 -8.00 3.42
C THR A 39 -2.16 -8.06 4.79
N ALA A 40 -1.89 -7.10 5.67
CA ALA A 40 -2.50 -7.02 6.99
C ALA A 40 -4.03 -6.91 6.89
N PHE A 41 -4.54 -6.13 5.93
CA PHE A 41 -5.97 -5.99 5.70
C PHE A 41 -6.59 -7.32 5.24
N ALA A 42 -5.96 -7.97 4.27
CA ALA A 42 -6.41 -9.28 3.77
C ALA A 42 -6.37 -10.37 4.86
N VAL A 43 -5.39 -10.34 5.76
CA VAL A 43 -5.31 -11.23 6.93
C VAL A 43 -6.45 -10.94 7.92
N ALA A 44 -6.74 -9.66 8.21
CA ALA A 44 -7.83 -9.28 9.10
C ALA A 44 -9.20 -9.72 8.55
N LEU A 45 -9.44 -9.52 7.26
CA LEU A 45 -10.64 -10.03 6.57
C LEU A 45 -10.77 -11.55 6.72
N ARG A 46 -9.68 -12.30 6.47
CA ARG A 46 -9.67 -13.77 6.60
C ARG A 46 -9.94 -14.23 8.04
N ALA A 47 -9.48 -13.48 9.02
CA ALA A 47 -9.72 -13.77 10.43
C ALA A 47 -11.14 -13.40 10.90
N GLY A 48 -11.92 -12.69 10.08
CA GLY A 48 -13.18 -12.08 10.52
C GLY A 48 -12.99 -10.96 11.54
N ASP A 49 -11.79 -10.38 11.62
CA ASP A 49 -11.47 -9.29 12.55
C ASP A 49 -11.84 -7.94 11.93
N GLY A 50 -13.14 -7.64 11.97
CA GLY A 50 -13.72 -6.39 11.46
C GLY A 50 -13.03 -5.14 12.01
N PRO A 51 -12.81 -5.00 13.33
CA PRO A 51 -12.09 -3.85 13.89
C PRO A 51 -10.67 -3.69 13.34
N ALA A 52 -9.88 -4.77 13.23
CA ALA A 52 -8.54 -4.70 12.67
C ALA A 52 -8.55 -4.33 11.17
N ALA A 53 -9.50 -4.87 10.41
CA ALA A 53 -9.67 -4.53 9.00
C ALA A 53 -10.06 -3.05 8.81
N CYS A 54 -11.03 -2.56 9.59
CA CYS A 54 -11.46 -1.16 9.58
C CYS A 54 -10.34 -0.19 9.97
N ALA A 55 -9.45 -0.55 10.89
CA ALA A 55 -8.31 0.28 11.25
C ALA A 55 -7.29 0.49 10.10
N LEU A 56 -7.33 -0.39 9.10
CA LEU A 56 -6.50 -0.35 7.90
C LEU A 56 -7.18 0.36 6.72
N LEU A 57 -8.47 0.68 6.82
CA LEU A 57 -9.17 1.51 5.85
C LEU A 57 -8.77 2.98 5.99
N ALA A 58 -8.82 3.70 4.87
CA ALA A 58 -8.68 5.14 4.88
C ALA A 58 -9.92 5.77 5.51
N PRO A 59 -9.80 6.89 6.25
CA PRO A 59 -10.95 7.53 6.90
C PRO A 59 -12.14 7.76 5.96
N GLY A 60 -11.90 8.28 4.75
CA GLY A 60 -12.97 8.49 3.77
C GLY A 60 -13.61 7.20 3.23
N THR A 61 -12.90 6.06 3.24
CA THR A 61 -13.49 4.77 2.88
C THR A 61 -14.34 4.22 4.01
N THR A 62 -13.90 4.40 5.25
CA THR A 62 -14.68 4.05 6.45
C THR A 62 -15.98 4.87 6.49
N GLU A 63 -15.88 6.19 6.32
CA GLU A 63 -17.04 7.10 6.34
C GLU A 63 -18.06 6.75 5.24
N GLU A 64 -17.60 6.50 4.01
CA GLU A 64 -18.47 6.10 2.90
C GLU A 64 -19.18 4.77 3.20
N LEU A 65 -18.42 3.74 3.61
CA LEU A 65 -18.97 2.43 3.94
C LEU A 65 -20.02 2.50 5.05
N GLU A 66 -19.73 3.26 6.11
CA GLU A 66 -20.67 3.44 7.23
C GLU A 66 -21.93 4.21 6.80
N SER A 67 -21.78 5.18 5.91
CA SER A 67 -22.90 5.95 5.37
C SER A 67 -23.78 5.13 4.43
N GLU A 68 -23.19 4.30 3.56
CA GLU A 68 -23.92 3.45 2.61
C GLU A 68 -24.65 2.29 3.31
N ALA A 69 -24.00 1.68 4.29
CA ALA A 69 -24.56 0.54 5.03
C ALA A 69 -25.46 0.96 6.22
N GLU A 70 -25.47 2.24 6.58
CA GLU A 70 -26.12 2.77 7.79
C GLU A 70 -25.72 1.99 9.07
N ALA A 71 -24.48 1.53 9.12
CA ALA A 71 -23.95 0.67 10.17
C ALA A 71 -22.46 0.95 10.44
N PRO A 72 -21.94 0.68 11.66
CA PRO A 72 -20.52 0.83 11.94
C PRO A 72 -19.66 -0.06 11.04
N CYS A 73 -18.43 0.38 10.72
CA CYS A 73 -17.57 -0.28 9.74
C CYS A 73 -17.35 -1.78 10.04
N ALA A 74 -17.15 -2.14 11.31
CA ALA A 74 -16.91 -3.54 11.71
C ALA A 74 -18.12 -4.45 11.42
N THR A 75 -19.32 -3.87 11.30
CA THR A 75 -20.56 -4.57 10.93
C THR A 75 -20.84 -4.49 9.44
N ALA A 76 -20.53 -3.36 8.80
CA ALA A 76 -20.76 -3.15 7.37
C ALA A 76 -19.76 -3.92 6.48
N LEU A 77 -18.47 -3.92 6.85
CA LEU A 77 -17.39 -4.47 6.02
C LEU A 77 -17.57 -5.96 5.63
N PRO A 78 -18.06 -6.86 6.52
CA PRO A 78 -18.32 -8.24 6.13
C PRO A 78 -19.41 -8.40 5.04
N GLU A 79 -20.38 -7.47 4.99
CA GLU A 79 -21.50 -7.51 4.03
C GLU A 79 -21.06 -7.13 2.60
N GLU A 80 -19.89 -6.51 2.46
CA GLU A 80 -19.31 -6.15 1.16
C GLU A 80 -18.79 -7.36 0.37
N GLU A 81 -18.73 -8.53 1.02
CA GLU A 81 -18.29 -9.80 0.43
C GLU A 81 -16.94 -9.66 -0.31
N LEU A 82 -16.00 -8.95 0.32
CA LEU A 82 -14.68 -8.73 -0.26
C LEU A 82 -13.95 -10.07 -0.50
N PRO A 83 -13.14 -10.17 -1.57
CA PRO A 83 -12.34 -11.37 -1.80
C PRO A 83 -11.41 -11.65 -0.61
N VAL A 84 -11.58 -12.82 0.00
CA VAL A 84 -10.75 -13.28 1.10
C VAL A 84 -9.69 -14.25 0.58
N PRO A 85 -8.41 -14.12 0.97
CA PRO A 85 -7.37 -15.06 0.57
C PRO A 85 -7.70 -16.49 1.05
N ALA A 86 -7.60 -17.46 0.15
CA ALA A 86 -7.78 -18.87 0.50
C ALA A 86 -6.59 -19.42 1.32
N ASP A 87 -5.39 -18.89 1.09
CA ASP A 87 -4.16 -19.29 1.78
C ASP A 87 -3.86 -18.34 2.96
N PRO A 88 -3.44 -18.85 4.13
CA PRO A 88 -2.93 -18.00 5.20
C PRO A 88 -1.74 -17.12 4.81
N ALA A 89 -0.91 -17.58 3.88
CA ALA A 89 0.16 -16.82 3.27
C ALA A 89 -0.38 -15.97 2.10
N VAL A 90 -0.80 -14.75 2.42
CA VAL A 90 -1.25 -13.77 1.42
C VAL A 90 -0.13 -13.53 0.41
N THR A 91 -0.42 -13.78 -0.87
CA THR A 91 0.59 -13.62 -1.91
C THR A 91 0.42 -12.31 -2.67
N VAL A 92 1.40 -11.42 -2.54
CA VAL A 92 1.48 -10.16 -3.29
C VAL A 92 2.08 -10.43 -4.68
N ARG A 93 1.35 -10.07 -5.73
CA ARG A 93 1.76 -10.24 -7.14
C ARG A 93 2.44 -9.01 -7.72
N ARG A 94 1.96 -7.82 -7.37
CA ARG A 94 2.51 -6.55 -7.87
C ARG A 94 2.24 -5.42 -6.90
N VAL A 95 3.18 -4.48 -6.82
CA VAL A 95 3.00 -3.21 -6.11
C VAL A 95 3.46 -2.06 -6.99
N ASP A 96 2.53 -1.20 -7.34
CA ASP A 96 2.79 0.01 -8.12
C ASP A 96 2.60 1.23 -7.22
N VAL A 97 3.64 2.02 -6.98
CA VAL A 97 3.58 3.22 -6.13
C VAL A 97 3.71 4.46 -7.01
N HIS A 98 2.76 5.38 -6.86
CA HIS A 98 2.68 6.65 -7.59
C HIS A 98 2.52 7.80 -6.58
N GLY A 99 3.64 8.41 -6.18
CA GLY A 99 3.66 9.47 -5.18
C GLY A 99 3.19 8.96 -3.82
N ARG A 100 1.98 9.40 -3.41
CA ARG A 100 1.28 8.99 -2.18
C ARG A 100 0.20 7.94 -2.40
N ALA A 101 -0.04 7.50 -3.63
CA ALA A 101 -0.96 6.42 -3.95
C ALA A 101 -0.19 5.14 -4.26
N ALA A 102 -0.80 3.99 -4.00
CA ALA A 102 -0.29 2.68 -4.36
C ALA A 102 -1.41 1.77 -4.85
N ARG A 103 -1.09 0.89 -5.79
CA ARG A 103 -1.91 -0.25 -6.18
C ARG A 103 -1.18 -1.52 -5.76
N VAL A 104 -1.85 -2.38 -5.00
CA VAL A 104 -1.35 -3.69 -4.60
C VAL A 104 -2.25 -4.75 -5.21
N VAL A 105 -1.65 -5.60 -6.05
CA VAL A 105 -2.34 -6.74 -6.65
C VAL A 105 -1.97 -7.97 -5.84
N LEU A 106 -2.94 -8.56 -5.16
CA LEU A 106 -2.84 -9.85 -4.49
C LEU A 106 -3.22 -10.98 -5.46
N ALA A 107 -3.14 -12.22 -5.01
CA ALA A 107 -3.65 -13.35 -5.79
C ALA A 107 -5.17 -13.29 -5.97
N ASP A 108 -5.89 -12.88 -4.92
CA ASP A 108 -7.35 -12.96 -4.83
C ASP A 108 -8.04 -11.59 -4.97
N ASP A 109 -7.30 -10.49 -4.82
CA ASP A 109 -7.85 -9.13 -4.84
C ASP A 109 -6.89 -8.10 -5.45
N THR A 110 -7.41 -6.93 -5.82
CA THR A 110 -6.62 -5.71 -6.07
C THR A 110 -7.08 -4.62 -5.12
N LEU A 111 -6.11 -4.00 -4.43
CA LEU A 111 -6.34 -2.92 -3.49
C LEU A 111 -5.68 -1.64 -3.97
N PHE A 112 -6.35 -0.52 -3.71
CA PHE A 112 -5.76 0.82 -3.82
C PHE A 112 -5.54 1.37 -2.42
N LEU A 113 -4.38 1.98 -2.23
CA LEU A 113 -3.96 2.53 -0.95
C LEU A 113 -3.49 3.97 -1.14
N ALA A 114 -3.65 4.77 -0.08
CA ALA A 114 -3.02 6.07 0.05
C ALA A 114 -2.13 6.10 1.29
N SER A 115 -1.04 6.87 1.21
CA SER A 115 -0.14 7.13 2.33
C SER A 115 -0.70 8.27 3.16
N PHE A 116 -0.83 8.02 4.46
CA PHE A 116 -1.16 8.95 5.52
C PHE A 116 0.01 9.04 6.50
N ASP A 117 -0.05 9.99 7.44
CA ASP A 117 0.97 10.14 8.49
C ASP A 117 1.07 8.89 9.37
N ALA A 118 -0.06 8.19 9.58
CA ALA A 118 -0.14 6.92 10.30
C ALA A 118 0.19 5.67 9.44
N GLY A 119 0.73 5.87 8.23
CA GLY A 119 1.09 4.83 7.28
C GLY A 119 0.11 4.66 6.11
N TRP A 120 0.28 3.57 5.37
CA TRP A 120 -0.61 3.24 4.26
C TRP A 120 -1.99 2.81 4.77
N ARG A 121 -3.04 3.22 4.06
CA ARG A 121 -4.43 2.84 4.32
C ARG A 121 -5.13 2.48 3.02
N VAL A 122 -6.02 1.50 3.08
CA VAL A 122 -6.81 1.00 1.95
C VAL A 122 -7.90 2.02 1.63
N THR A 123 -7.84 2.58 0.43
CA THR A 123 -8.84 3.52 -0.09
C THR A 123 -9.89 2.83 -0.96
N ALA A 124 -9.59 1.63 -1.47
CA ALA A 124 -10.53 0.78 -2.20
C ALA A 124 -10.07 -0.68 -2.20
N ALA A 125 -11.02 -1.62 -2.16
CA ALA A 125 -10.78 -3.07 -2.14
C ALA A 125 -11.86 -3.83 -2.91
N GLY A 126 -11.63 -5.11 -3.18
CA GLY A 126 -12.51 -5.90 -4.04
C GLY A 126 -12.52 -5.40 -5.47
N CYS A 127 -11.38 -4.91 -5.97
CA CYS A 127 -11.32 -4.20 -7.25
C CYS A 127 -11.04 -5.14 -8.43
N GLN A 128 -11.96 -5.23 -9.39
CA GLN A 128 -11.73 -5.97 -10.64
C GLN A 128 -11.50 -5.04 -11.84
N PRO A 129 -10.54 -5.38 -12.72
CA PRO A 129 -10.34 -4.64 -13.97
C PRO A 129 -11.51 -4.91 -14.93
N ARG A 130 -12.10 -3.85 -15.48
CA ARG A 130 -13.22 -3.96 -16.44
C ARG A 130 -12.73 -4.13 -17.88
N ARG A 131 -12.01 -3.14 -18.39
CA ARG A 131 -11.40 -3.07 -19.73
C ARG A 131 -10.15 -2.19 -19.67
N PRO A 132 -9.24 -2.27 -20.65
CA PRO A 132 -8.21 -1.25 -20.81
C PRO A 132 -8.85 0.15 -20.79
N ASP A 133 -8.21 1.09 -20.09
CA ASP A 133 -8.60 2.50 -20.00
C ASP A 133 -9.92 2.82 -19.27
N ARG A 134 -10.50 1.85 -18.54
CA ARG A 134 -11.62 2.11 -17.63
C ARG A 134 -11.17 2.01 -16.17
N PRO A 135 -11.78 2.81 -15.26
CA PRO A 135 -11.57 2.63 -13.83
C PRO A 135 -11.88 1.20 -13.40
N TYR A 136 -11.21 0.74 -12.35
CA TYR A 136 -11.56 -0.51 -11.69
C TYR A 136 -12.99 -0.41 -11.13
N ASP A 137 -13.68 -1.54 -11.11
CA ASP A 137 -14.91 -1.66 -10.32
C ASP A 137 -14.52 -2.23 -8.96
N CYS A 138 -14.79 -1.50 -7.89
CA CYS A 138 -14.43 -1.86 -6.53
C CYS A 138 -15.70 -2.01 -5.71
N ARG A 139 -15.69 -2.96 -4.76
CA ARG A 139 -16.79 -3.17 -3.82
C ARG A 139 -16.87 -2.02 -2.83
N ILE A 140 -15.74 -1.72 -2.20
CA ILE A 140 -15.59 -0.53 -1.36
C ILE A 140 -14.61 0.46 -1.98
N LYS A 141 -14.88 1.75 -1.81
CA LYS A 141 -13.99 2.84 -2.21
C LYS A 141 -14.31 4.11 -1.42
N ALA A 142 -13.31 4.98 -1.24
CA ALA A 142 -13.58 6.35 -0.81
C ALA A 142 -14.34 7.12 -1.91
N GLY A 143 -15.28 7.97 -1.50
CA GLY A 143 -16.03 8.90 -2.36
C GLY A 143 -15.19 10.05 -2.93
#